data_AF-A0A7V0MFS3-F1
#
_entry.id   AF-A0A7V0MFS3-F1
#
_cell.length_a   1.000
_cell.length_b   1.000
_cell.length_c   1.000
_cell.angle_alpha   90.00
_cell.angle_beta   90.00
_cell.angle_gamma   90.00
#
_symmetry.space_group_name_H-M   'P 1'
#
loop_
_entity.id
_entity.type
_entity.pdbx_description
1 polymer ?
#
loop_
_entity_poly.entity_id
_entity_poly.type
_entity_poly.pdbx_seq_one_letter_code
_entity_poly.pdbx_strand_id
1 'polypeptide(L)'
;MIDETYEKKRVGFARNHARNLLERFKQTTGTKIEYEVPVIDIAKYLGFHVEYLDSMADHHSAIIYPDNMLIGLNKSHHEHRQRFSLGHELGHYLLKHKAEFELPPEEARICNREADEFSGELLVPLESLKRSLNHTKSISDLAHLFNVSQDVITIRLLNQNLLKKI
;
A
#
# COMPACT_ATOMS: atom_id res chain seq x y z
N MET A 1 -19.09 -1.01 -19.02
CA MET A 1 -18.08 -2.10 -18.92
C MET A 1 -16.73 -1.48 -19.19
N ILE A 2 -15.86 -1.46 -18.20
CA ILE A 2 -14.49 -0.96 -18.34
C ILE A 2 -13.69 -1.99 -19.14
N ASP A 3 -13.02 -1.54 -20.20
CA ASP A 3 -12.13 -2.37 -21.01
C ASP A 3 -11.02 -2.97 -20.12
N GLU A 4 -10.78 -4.28 -20.23
CA GLU A 4 -9.74 -5.00 -19.49
C GLU A 4 -8.35 -4.37 -19.71
N THR A 5 -8.11 -3.80 -20.89
CA THR A 5 -6.88 -3.07 -21.21
C THR A 5 -6.74 -1.78 -20.40
N TYR A 6 -7.85 -1.07 -20.20
CA TYR A 6 -7.88 0.16 -19.40
C TYR A 6 -7.63 -0.14 -17.92
N GLU A 7 -8.24 -1.22 -17.41
CA GLU A 7 -8.02 -1.66 -16.03
C GLU A 7 -6.55 -2.02 -15.77
N LYS A 8 -5.92 -2.77 -16.69
CA LYS A 8 -4.48 -3.10 -16.60
C LYS A 8 -3.60 -1.85 -16.58
N LYS A 9 -3.95 -0.82 -17.35
CA LYS A 9 -3.20 0.45 -17.37
C LYS A 9 -3.29 1.18 -16.02
N ARG A 10 -4.47 1.23 -15.40
CA ARG A 10 -4.69 1.85 -14.08
C ARG A 10 -3.91 1.14 -12.97
N VAL A 11 -3.97 -0.19 -12.93
CA VAL A 11 -3.18 -1.00 -12.01
C VAL A 11 -1.68 -0.77 -12.20
N GLY A 12 -1.21 -0.74 -13.47
CA GLY A 12 0.19 -0.44 -13.78
C GLY A 12 0.60 0.96 -13.33
N PHE A 13 -0.28 1.95 -13.50
CA PHE A 13 -0.08 3.33 -13.07
C PHE A 13 0.09 3.45 -11.55
N ALA A 14 -0.79 2.82 -10.77
CA ALA A 14 -0.70 2.79 -9.30
C ALA A 14 0.60 2.15 -8.81
N ARG A 15 0.96 0.99 -9.37
CA ARG A 15 2.22 0.28 -9.01
C ARG A 15 3.46 1.11 -9.35
N ASN A 16 3.46 1.81 -10.48
CA ASN A 16 4.58 2.66 -10.85
C ASN A 16 4.74 3.85 -9.90
N HIS A 17 3.65 4.44 -9.41
CA HIS A 17 3.73 5.49 -8.39
C HIS A 17 4.35 4.98 -7.09
N ALA A 18 3.96 3.78 -6.64
CA ALA A 18 4.54 3.16 -5.44
C ALA A 18 6.05 2.93 -5.59
N ARG A 19 6.50 2.40 -6.74
CA ARG A 19 7.92 2.19 -7.03
C ARG A 19 8.71 3.49 -7.06
N ASN A 20 8.20 4.49 -7.78
CA ASN A 20 8.84 5.79 -7.89
C ASN A 20 8.96 6.49 -6.52
N LEU A 21 7.94 6.38 -5.67
CA LEU A 21 8.00 6.88 -4.29
C LEU A 21 9.12 6.17 -3.52
N LEU A 22 9.13 4.84 -3.55
CA LEU A 22 10.09 4.04 -2.81
C LEU A 22 11.53 4.32 -3.27
N GLU A 23 11.76 4.48 -4.58
CA GLU A 23 13.08 4.85 -5.12
C GLU A 23 13.51 6.25 -4.68
N ARG A 24 12.62 7.25 -4.79
CA ARG A 24 12.91 8.62 -4.34
C ARG A 24 13.22 8.69 -2.85
N PHE A 25 12.45 7.96 -2.03
CA PHE A 25 12.70 7.85 -0.59
C PHE A 25 14.10 7.29 -0.32
N LYS A 26 14.44 6.12 -0.89
CA LYS A 26 15.75 5.48 -0.74
C LYS A 26 16.91 6.40 -1.15
N GLN A 27 16.76 7.10 -2.28
CA GLN A 27 17.79 8.00 -2.80
C GLN A 27 17.97 9.23 -1.90
N THR A 28 16.88 9.78 -1.36
CA THR A 28 16.93 11.00 -0.56
C THR A 28 17.43 10.75 0.86
N THR A 29 17.02 9.65 1.48
CA THR A 29 17.35 9.34 2.87
C THR A 29 18.58 8.45 3.02
N GLY A 30 18.99 7.76 1.95
CA GLY A 30 20.01 6.71 2.01
C GLY A 30 19.52 5.41 2.67
N THR A 31 18.24 5.31 3.01
CA THR A 31 17.68 4.12 3.67
C THR A 31 17.78 2.90 2.76
N LYS A 32 18.40 1.83 3.26
CA LYS A 32 18.42 0.52 2.59
C LYS A 32 17.19 -0.27 3.02
N ILE A 33 16.38 -0.68 2.06
CA ILE A 33 15.16 -1.48 2.30
C ILE A 33 15.28 -2.75 1.49
N GLU A 34 15.33 -3.88 2.21
CA GLU A 34 15.37 -5.21 1.61
C GLU A 34 13.97 -5.85 1.55
N TYR A 35 13.28 -5.91 2.70
CA TYR A 35 11.94 -6.49 2.82
C TYR A 35 10.95 -5.52 3.48
N GLU A 36 11.03 -5.35 4.81
CA GLU A 36 10.12 -4.48 5.53
C GLU A 36 10.29 -3.00 5.12
N VAL A 37 9.23 -2.44 4.56
CA VAL A 37 9.19 -1.03 4.14
C VAL A 37 8.80 -0.15 5.32
N PRO A 38 9.57 0.90 5.67
CA PRO A 38 9.27 1.79 6.78
C PRO A 38 8.21 2.82 6.37
N VAL A 39 6.97 2.36 6.21
CA VAL A 39 5.85 3.16 5.66
C VAL A 39 5.55 4.43 6.46
N ILE A 40 5.77 4.43 7.77
CA ILE A 40 5.64 5.62 8.62
C ILE A 40 6.69 6.67 8.27
N ASP A 41 7.94 6.26 8.04
CA ASP A 41 9.01 7.20 7.65
C ASP A 41 8.81 7.73 6.24
N ILE A 42 8.20 6.93 5.35
CA ILE A 42 7.78 7.38 4.02
C ILE A 42 6.67 8.44 4.14
N ALA A 43 5.68 8.25 5.02
CA ALA A 43 4.65 9.26 5.26
C ALA A 43 5.27 10.56 5.79
N LYS A 44 6.16 10.48 6.77
CA LYS A 44 6.91 11.64 7.31
C LYS A 44 7.77 12.33 6.24
N TYR A 45 8.42 11.57 5.37
CA TYR A 45 9.20 12.10 4.24
C TYR A 45 8.33 12.88 3.26
N LEU A 46 7.06 12.47 3.08
CA LEU A 46 6.09 13.21 2.28
C LEU A 46 5.53 14.45 3.01
N GLY A 47 5.91 14.67 4.27
CA GLY A 47 5.48 15.78 5.12
C GLY A 47 4.29 15.45 6.02
N PHE A 48 3.78 14.21 6.00
CA PHE A 48 2.66 13.82 6.84
C PHE A 48 3.07 13.58 8.30
N HIS A 49 2.29 14.13 9.21
CA HIS A 49 2.24 13.68 10.59
C HIS A 49 1.28 12.49 10.70
N VAL A 50 1.68 11.44 11.43
CA VAL A 50 0.88 10.22 11.61
C VAL A 50 0.50 10.09 13.07
N GLU A 51 -0.80 10.01 13.34
CA GLU A 51 -1.36 9.88 14.68
C GLU A 51 -2.15 8.58 14.82
N TYR A 52 -2.07 7.97 16.00
CA TYR A 52 -2.84 6.77 16.33
C TYR A 52 -4.06 7.16 17.16
N LEU A 53 -5.25 6.97 16.60
CA LEU A 53 -6.50 7.42 17.18
C LEU A 53 -7.16 6.29 18.00
N ASP A 54 -7.41 6.55 19.28
CA ASP A 54 -8.06 5.61 20.21
C ASP A 54 -9.58 5.48 19.98
N SER A 55 -10.21 6.47 19.35
CA SER A 55 -11.68 6.60 19.25
C SER A 55 -12.23 6.44 17.82
N MET A 56 -11.57 5.65 16.97
CA MET A 56 -12.09 5.30 15.65
C MET A 56 -12.91 4.01 15.70
N ALA A 57 -14.09 4.01 15.09
CA ALA A 57 -14.88 2.80 14.96
C ALA A 57 -14.12 1.74 14.13
N ASP A 58 -14.28 0.46 14.45
CA ASP A 58 -13.47 -0.64 13.89
C ASP A 58 -13.55 -0.78 12.35
N HIS A 59 -14.65 -0.32 11.75
CA HIS A 59 -14.81 -0.32 10.29
C HIS A 59 -14.03 0.80 9.58
N HIS A 60 -13.53 1.80 10.32
CA HIS A 60 -12.63 2.83 9.81
C HIS A 60 -11.19 2.52 10.22
N SER A 61 -10.32 2.27 9.24
CA SER A 61 -8.92 1.92 9.48
C SER A 61 -7.98 3.12 9.49
N ALA A 62 -8.30 4.15 8.71
CA ALA A 62 -7.55 5.38 8.62
C ALA A 62 -8.44 6.56 8.18
N ILE A 63 -7.97 7.77 8.43
CA ILE A 63 -8.51 9.03 7.89
C ILE A 63 -7.32 9.90 7.47
N ILE A 64 -7.41 10.54 6.31
CA ILE A 64 -6.42 11.50 5.83
C ILE A 64 -7.00 12.92 5.78
N TYR A 65 -6.20 13.89 6.22
CA TYR A 65 -6.45 15.32 6.07
C TYR A 65 -5.30 15.94 5.28
N PRO A 66 -5.35 15.91 3.93
CA PRO A 66 -4.25 16.34 3.07
C PRO A 66 -3.84 17.80 3.29
N ASP A 67 -4.81 18.70 3.52
CA ASP A 67 -4.56 20.13 3.72
C ASP A 67 -3.76 20.41 5.00
N ASN A 68 -3.86 19.53 5.99
CA ASN A 68 -3.14 19.61 7.26
C ASN A 68 -1.92 18.70 7.31
N MET A 69 -1.64 17.95 6.23
CA MET A 69 -0.62 16.91 6.19
C MET A 69 -0.73 15.96 7.40
N LEU A 70 -1.95 15.50 7.71
CA LEU A 70 -2.22 14.62 8.85
C LEU A 70 -2.86 13.31 8.38
N ILE A 71 -2.40 12.18 8.91
CA ILE A 71 -3.04 10.87 8.76
C ILE A 71 -3.33 10.31 10.15
N GLY A 72 -4.58 10.00 10.43
CA GLY A 72 -5.01 9.27 11.60
C GLY A 72 -5.16 7.78 11.27
N LEU A 73 -4.56 6.91 12.07
CA LEU A 73 -4.70 5.45 11.98
C LEU A 73 -5.49 4.91 13.18
N ASN A 74 -6.33 3.90 12.95
CA ASN A 74 -7.05 3.26 14.04
C ASN A 74 -6.07 2.48 14.92
N LYS A 75 -5.88 2.93 16.16
CA LYS A 75 -4.92 2.35 17.10
C LYS A 75 -5.29 0.94 17.54
N SER A 76 -6.57 0.58 17.48
CA SER A 76 -7.03 -0.75 17.89
C SER A 76 -6.72 -1.85 16.85
N HIS A 77 -6.40 -1.47 15.61
CA HIS A 77 -6.09 -2.43 14.56
C HIS A 77 -4.69 -3.03 14.70
N HIS A 78 -4.54 -4.28 14.28
CA HIS A 78 -3.25 -4.94 14.19
C HIS A 78 -2.28 -4.14 13.29
N GLU A 79 -0.99 -4.15 13.64
CA GLU A 79 0.05 -3.39 12.93
C GLU A 79 0.03 -3.60 11.41
N HIS A 80 -0.11 -4.85 10.94
CA HIS A 80 -0.26 -5.15 9.52
C HIS A 80 -1.39 -4.36 8.82
N ARG A 81 -2.54 -4.20 9.49
CA ARG A 81 -3.69 -3.44 8.96
C ARG A 81 -3.39 -1.94 8.99
N GLN A 82 -2.80 -1.42 10.07
CA GLN A 82 -2.37 -0.03 10.16
C GLN A 82 -1.37 0.33 9.04
N ARG A 83 -0.38 -0.53 8.80
CA ARG A 83 0.63 -0.37 7.73
C ARG A 83 -0.03 -0.34 6.35
N PHE A 84 -0.92 -1.28 6.08
CA PHE A 84 -1.63 -1.35 4.80
C PHE A 84 -2.54 -0.15 4.58
N SER A 85 -3.29 0.27 5.61
CA SER A 85 -4.15 1.45 5.55
C SER A 85 -3.34 2.73 5.38
N LEU A 86 -2.20 2.88 6.04
CA LEU A 86 -1.31 4.02 5.79
C LEU A 86 -0.84 4.06 4.33
N GLY A 87 -0.41 2.92 3.78
CA GLY A 87 -0.04 2.82 2.37
C GLY A 87 -1.21 3.13 1.42
N HIS A 88 -2.44 2.76 1.79
CA HIS A 88 -3.65 3.02 1.03
C HIS A 88 -3.98 4.52 0.98
N GLU A 89 -3.97 5.22 2.13
CA GLU A 89 -4.18 6.67 2.18
C GLU A 89 -3.11 7.43 1.40
N LEU A 90 -1.84 7.01 1.49
CA LEU A 90 -0.77 7.57 0.68
C LEU A 90 -1.01 7.34 -0.82
N GLY A 91 -1.61 6.20 -1.19
CA GLY A 91 -2.04 5.89 -2.55
C GLY A 91 -3.07 6.90 -3.05
N HIS A 92 -4.15 7.13 -2.28
CA HIS A 92 -5.15 8.15 -2.63
C HIS A 92 -4.52 9.53 -2.84
N TYR A 93 -3.65 9.95 -1.92
CA TYR A 93 -2.97 11.24 -1.99
C TYR A 93 -2.09 11.36 -3.25
N LEU A 94 -1.21 10.39 -3.50
CA LEU A 94 -0.23 10.45 -4.59
C LEU A 94 -0.85 10.26 -5.98
N LEU A 95 -1.94 9.51 -6.06
CA LEU A 95 -2.71 9.31 -7.30
C LEU A 95 -3.73 10.44 -7.54
N LYS A 96 -3.80 11.42 -6.62
CA LYS A 96 -4.70 12.59 -6.70
C LYS A 96 -6.17 12.19 -6.81
N HIS A 97 -6.56 11.16 -6.07
CA HIS A 97 -7.96 10.77 -5.97
C HIS A 97 -8.76 11.84 -5.22
N LYS A 98 -10.01 12.04 -5.64
CA LYS A 98 -10.96 12.83 -4.84
C LYS A 98 -11.39 12.03 -3.61
N ALA A 99 -11.96 12.72 -2.63
CA ALA A 99 -12.54 12.05 -1.48
C ALA A 99 -13.68 11.12 -1.91
N GLU A 100 -13.78 9.94 -1.30
CA GLU A 100 -14.70 8.89 -1.74
C GLU A 100 -16.17 9.33 -1.78
N PHE A 101 -16.59 10.16 -0.81
CA PHE A 101 -17.96 10.67 -0.73
C PHE A 101 -18.31 11.67 -1.86
N GLU A 102 -17.32 12.20 -2.58
CA GLU A 102 -17.53 13.08 -3.73
C GLU A 102 -17.66 12.28 -5.05
N LEU A 103 -17.40 10.97 -5.01
CA LEU A 103 -17.33 10.12 -6.18
C LEU A 103 -18.59 9.26 -6.34
N PRO A 104 -19.04 9.01 -7.59
CA PRO A 104 -19.99 7.94 -7.86
C PRO A 104 -19.46 6.59 -7.37
N PRO A 105 -20.32 5.64 -6.93
CA PRO A 105 -19.87 4.37 -6.36
C PRO A 105 -18.93 3.54 -7.26
N GLU A 106 -19.12 3.60 -8.58
CA GLU A 106 -18.24 2.91 -9.52
C GLU A 106 -16.83 3.54 -9.55
N GLU A 107 -16.73 4.86 -9.53
CA GLU A 107 -15.47 5.60 -9.52
C GLU A 107 -14.74 5.46 -8.18
N ALA A 108 -15.48 5.52 -7.07
CA ALA A 108 -14.95 5.22 -5.73
C ALA A 108 -14.29 3.84 -5.69
N ARG A 109 -14.97 2.79 -6.16
CA ARG A 109 -14.44 1.42 -6.21
C ARG A 109 -13.14 1.32 -7.03
N ILE A 110 -13.10 2.05 -8.14
CA ILE A 110 -11.97 2.12 -9.07
C ILE A 110 -10.76 2.82 -8.42
N CYS A 111 -10.97 3.91 -7.68
CA CYS A 111 -9.93 4.59 -6.91
C CYS A 111 -9.43 3.76 -5.71
N ASN A 112 -10.33 3.13 -4.96
CA ASN A 112 -9.97 2.27 -3.82
C ASN A 112 -9.10 1.09 -4.29
N ARG A 113 -9.43 0.49 -5.44
CA ARG A 113 -8.62 -0.58 -6.03
C ARG A 113 -7.21 -0.10 -6.41
N GLU A 114 -7.08 1.09 -6.95
CA GLU A 114 -5.76 1.66 -7.25
C GLU A 114 -4.95 1.96 -5.99
N ALA A 115 -5.60 2.46 -4.94
CA ALA A 115 -4.95 2.69 -3.64
C ALA A 115 -4.49 1.37 -3.00
N ASP A 116 -5.27 0.29 -3.12
CA ASP A 116 -4.87 -1.06 -2.69
C ASP A 116 -3.67 -1.60 -3.49
N GLU A 117 -3.69 -1.43 -4.81
CA GLU A 117 -2.58 -1.83 -5.68
C GLU A 117 -1.30 -1.02 -5.40
N PHE A 118 -1.45 0.26 -5.11
CA PHE A 118 -0.36 1.12 -4.66
C PHE A 118 0.20 0.63 -3.32
N SER A 119 -0.64 0.42 -2.31
CA SER A 119 -0.23 -0.01 -0.96
C SER A 119 0.47 -1.37 -1.00
N GLY A 120 -0.11 -2.33 -1.73
CA GLY A 120 0.47 -3.65 -1.90
C GLY A 120 1.82 -3.64 -2.62
N GLU A 121 1.99 -2.81 -3.66
CA GLU A 121 3.28 -2.66 -4.34
C GLU A 121 4.31 -1.92 -3.47
N LEU A 122 3.87 -0.93 -2.68
CA LEU A 122 4.75 -0.18 -1.79
C LEU A 122 5.30 -1.08 -0.69
N LEU A 123 4.43 -1.83 0.00
CA LEU A 123 4.79 -2.70 1.13
C LEU A 123 5.44 -4.02 0.71
N VAL A 124 5.10 -4.53 -0.48
CA VAL A 124 5.66 -5.76 -1.04
C VAL A 124 6.17 -5.50 -2.46
N PRO A 125 7.33 -4.81 -2.60
CA PRO A 125 7.88 -4.48 -3.91
C PRO A 125 8.13 -5.73 -4.75
N LEU A 126 7.74 -5.70 -6.03
CA LEU A 126 7.80 -6.88 -6.90
C LEU A 126 9.19 -7.52 -6.95
N GLU A 127 10.25 -6.72 -7.03
CA GLU A 127 11.62 -7.22 -7.11
C GLU A 127 12.08 -7.87 -5.80
N SER A 128 11.71 -7.30 -4.65
CA SER A 128 11.96 -7.92 -3.34
C SER A 128 11.18 -9.24 -3.18
N LEU A 129 9.92 -9.29 -3.63
CA LEU A 129 9.09 -10.50 -3.58
C LEU A 129 9.65 -11.62 -4.48
N LYS A 130 10.10 -11.29 -5.70
CA LYS A 130 10.75 -12.28 -6.57
C LYS A 130 12.03 -12.82 -5.94
N ARG A 131 12.81 -11.97 -5.26
CA ARG A 131 14.03 -12.38 -4.57
C ARG A 131 13.74 -13.27 -3.37
N SER A 132 12.77 -12.92 -2.53
CA SER A 132 12.39 -13.71 -1.36
C SER A 132 11.89 -15.11 -1.74
N LEU A 133 11.23 -15.24 -2.88
CA LEU A 133 10.80 -16.54 -3.43
C LEU A 133 11.97 -17.48 -3.78
N ASN A 134 13.21 -17.01 -3.84
CA ASN A 134 14.37 -17.90 -3.99
C ASN A 134 14.79 -18.53 -2.65
N HIS A 135 14.29 -18.00 -1.53
CA HIS A 135 14.66 -18.43 -0.17
C HIS A 135 13.53 -19.18 0.54
N THR A 136 12.28 -18.78 0.34
CA THR A 136 11.11 -19.46 0.93
C THR A 136 9.92 -19.46 -0.02
N LYS A 137 9.10 -20.52 0.08
CA LYS A 137 7.81 -20.68 -0.60
C LYS A 137 6.62 -20.58 0.35
N SER A 138 6.88 -20.42 1.64
CA SER A 138 5.84 -20.30 2.67
C SER A 138 5.23 -18.90 2.64
N ILE A 139 3.90 -18.81 2.48
CA ILE A 139 3.15 -17.55 2.58
C ILE A 139 3.37 -16.91 3.96
N SER A 140 3.42 -17.72 5.02
CA SER A 140 3.67 -17.23 6.38
C SER A 140 5.05 -16.60 6.51
N ASP A 141 6.09 -17.24 5.97
CA ASP A 141 7.46 -16.72 6.04
C ASP A 141 7.59 -15.42 5.26
N LEU A 142 6.96 -15.35 4.07
CA LEU A 142 6.90 -14.12 3.28
C LEU A 142 6.17 -13.00 4.04
N ALA A 143 5.04 -13.31 4.68
CA ALA A 143 4.28 -12.34 5.46
C ALA A 143 5.12 -11.77 6.62
N HIS A 144 5.86 -12.64 7.32
CA HIS A 144 6.81 -12.22 8.34
C HIS A 144 7.96 -11.37 7.78
N LEU A 145 8.54 -11.73 6.64
CA LEU A 145 9.63 -10.97 6.01
C LEU A 145 9.22 -9.54 5.65
N PHE A 146 8.02 -9.34 5.10
CA PHE A 146 7.53 -8.04 4.66
C PHE A 146 6.78 -7.26 5.75
N ASN A 147 6.55 -7.86 6.93
CA ASN A 147 5.72 -7.32 8.00
C ASN A 147 4.32 -6.90 7.50
N VAL A 148 3.61 -7.84 6.86
CA VAL A 148 2.25 -7.68 6.33
C VAL A 148 1.41 -8.93 6.63
N SER A 149 0.10 -8.90 6.38
CA SER A 149 -0.73 -10.09 6.51
C SER A 149 -0.46 -11.13 5.41
N GLN A 150 -0.82 -12.39 5.68
CA GLN A 150 -0.78 -13.46 4.68
C GLN A 150 -1.68 -13.16 3.46
N ASP A 151 -2.79 -12.46 3.68
CA ASP A 151 -3.70 -12.03 2.61
C ASP A 151 -3.01 -11.07 1.64
N VAL A 152 -2.25 -10.09 2.15
CA VAL A 152 -1.47 -9.17 1.31
C VAL A 152 -0.48 -9.95 0.46
N ILE A 153 0.26 -10.90 1.03
CA ILE A 153 1.18 -11.75 0.24
C ILE A 153 0.44 -12.55 -0.82
N THR A 154 -0.69 -13.17 -0.46
CA THR A 154 -1.48 -14.01 -1.37
C THR A 154 -1.99 -13.19 -2.56
N ILE A 155 -2.58 -12.02 -2.30
CA ILE A 155 -3.06 -11.09 -3.33
C ILE A 155 -1.89 -10.63 -4.21
N ARG A 156 -0.74 -10.30 -3.62
CA ARG A 156 0.45 -9.89 -4.37
C ARG A 156 1.00 -10.99 -5.27
N LEU A 157 1.03 -12.23 -4.80
CA LEU A 157 1.43 -13.37 -5.62
C LEU A 157 0.45 -13.62 -6.76
N LEU A 158 -0.86 -13.55 -6.49
CA LEU A 158 -1.92 -13.71 -7.48
C LEU A 158 -1.81 -12.64 -8.58
N ASN A 159 -1.78 -11.36 -8.18
CA ASN A 159 -1.81 -10.23 -9.10
C ASN A 159 -0.52 -10.08 -9.94
N GLN A 160 0.55 -10.80 -9.57
CA GLN A 160 1.82 -10.86 -10.29
C GLN A 160 2.01 -12.19 -11.04
N ASN A 161 1.01 -13.08 -11.04
CA ASN A 161 1.08 -14.42 -11.62
C ASN A 161 2.23 -15.28 -11.05
N LEU A 162 2.54 -15.09 -9.77
CA LEU A 162 3.60 -15.77 -9.03
C LEU A 162 3.08 -16.87 -8.10
N LEU A 163 1.76 -17.03 -7.94
CA LEU A 163 1.17 -18.06 -7.08
C LEU A 163 1.61 -19.49 -7.46
N LYS A 164 1.90 -19.74 -8.74
CA LYS A 164 2.46 -21.01 -9.22
C LYS A 164 3.91 -21.29 -8.81
N LYS A 165 4.58 -20.34 -8.15
CA LYS A 165 5.98 -20.43 -7.74
C LYS A 165 6.16 -20.76 -6.26
N ILE A 166 5.07 -20.82 -5.50
CA ILE A 166 5.05 -21.27 -4.10
C ILE A 166 4.63 -22.72 -4.02
#